data_AF-A0A4R2QBG3-F1
#
_entry.id   AF-A0A4R2QBG3-F1
#
_cell.length_a   1.000
_cell.length_b   1.000
_cell.length_c   1.000
_cell.angle_alpha   90.00
_cell.angle_beta   90.00
_cell.angle_gamma   90.00
#
_symmetry.space_group_name_H-M   'P 1'
#
loop_
_entity.id
_entity.type
_entity.pdbx_description
1 polymer ?
#
loop_
_entity_poly.entity_id
_entity_poly.type
_entity_poly.pdbx_seq_one_letter_code
_entity_poly.pdbx_strand_id
1 'polypeptide(L)'
;MSQRPIMDAGPGINFLSADMERLLFGTLGPMSVPEVVKTEILRKARQDQRFAKAEAVWRKLSARLMEVLSDDETDELSQAVQRITGVPFDQRIRTGKDLGETMVIAHAVVAAEAGEHVKVLIDDGAGCRIATTEAQRLRRLEKAGKAVGSIGLIHTVTVLERAAGGEYLPDKATMRKRYGQLRELDDGLPPLDTTNLLKLPCWR
;
A
#
# COMPACT_ATOMS: atom_id res chain seq x y z
N MET A 1 -3.05 6.52 -18.28
CA MET A 1 -2.58 7.50 -17.26
C MET A 1 -1.82 6.69 -16.21
N SER A 2 -1.42 7.20 -15.04
CA SER A 2 -0.98 6.31 -13.95
C SER A 2 -2.12 6.27 -12.95
N GLN A 3 -2.63 5.07 -12.67
CA GLN A 3 -3.66 4.87 -11.67
C GLN A 3 -3.12 5.21 -10.27
N ARG A 4 -4.02 5.63 -9.38
CA ARG A 4 -3.71 5.91 -7.98
C ARG A 4 -3.02 4.71 -7.35
N PRO A 5 -1.97 4.91 -6.53
CA PRO A 5 -1.37 3.81 -5.79
C PRO A 5 -2.41 3.12 -4.91
N ILE A 6 -2.36 1.80 -4.86
CA ILE A 6 -3.22 0.99 -4.00
C ILE A 6 -2.47 0.69 -2.71
N MET A 7 -3.06 1.03 -1.57
CA MET A 7 -2.41 0.92 -0.27
C MET A 7 -2.95 -0.28 0.51
N ASP A 8 -2.02 -1.00 1.14
CA ASP A 8 -2.32 -2.07 2.09
C ASP A 8 -2.62 -1.56 3.51
N ALA A 9 -3.28 -2.40 4.32
CA ALA A 9 -3.69 -2.08 5.68
C ALA A 9 -2.51 -1.76 6.60
N GLY A 10 -1.39 -2.47 6.48
CA GLY A 10 -0.21 -2.31 7.35
C GLY A 10 0.39 -0.91 7.26
N PRO A 11 0.96 -0.51 6.11
CA PRO A 11 1.48 0.84 5.93
C PRO A 11 0.39 1.90 6.17
N GLY A 12 -0.83 1.64 5.69
CA GLY A 12 -1.94 2.57 5.83
C GLY A 12 -2.26 2.93 7.27
N ILE A 13 -2.43 1.94 8.15
CA ILE A 13 -2.72 2.23 9.56
C ILE A 13 -1.54 2.95 10.23
N ASN A 14 -0.30 2.58 9.91
CA ASN A 14 0.89 3.18 10.51
C ASN A 14 1.03 4.67 10.19
N PHE A 15 0.91 5.05 8.92
CA PHE A 15 0.98 6.45 8.51
C PHE A 15 -0.16 7.29 9.11
N LEU A 16 -1.38 6.76 9.11
CA LEU A 16 -2.55 7.47 9.65
C LEU A 16 -2.49 7.61 11.18
N SER A 17 -1.98 6.60 11.89
CA SER A 17 -1.83 6.65 13.34
C SER A 17 -0.67 7.52 13.80
N ALA A 18 0.35 7.71 12.97
CA ALA A 18 1.51 8.55 13.27
C ALA A 18 1.34 10.04 12.89
N ASP A 19 0.13 10.47 12.49
CA ASP A 19 -0.16 11.81 11.97
C ASP A 19 0.76 12.17 10.77
N MET A 20 0.99 11.19 9.88
CA MET A 20 1.86 11.30 8.69
C MET A 20 1.09 11.16 7.37
N GLU A 21 -0.23 11.29 7.40
CA GLU A 21 -1.07 11.23 6.20
C GLU A 21 -0.70 12.31 5.18
N ARG A 22 -0.34 13.53 5.65
CA ARG A 22 0.08 14.62 4.76
C ARG A 22 1.40 14.33 4.06
N LEU A 23 2.35 13.71 4.77
CA LEU A 23 3.60 13.25 4.18
C LEU A 23 3.32 12.19 3.12
N LEU A 24 2.47 11.21 3.45
CA LEU A 24 2.10 10.12 2.54
C LEU A 24 1.45 10.64 1.24
N PHE A 25 0.40 11.44 1.35
CA PHE A 25 -0.28 12.03 0.17
C PHE A 25 0.57 13.07 -0.55
N GLY A 26 1.38 13.84 0.17
CA GLY A 26 2.33 14.78 -0.45
C GLY A 26 3.40 14.08 -1.29
N THR A 27 3.72 12.83 -0.95
CA THR A 27 4.74 12.03 -1.63
C THR A 27 4.18 11.19 -2.77
N LEU A 28 3.04 10.54 -2.55
CA LEU A 28 2.45 9.58 -3.50
C LEU A 28 1.29 10.14 -4.32
N GLY A 29 0.74 11.29 -3.92
CA GLY A 29 -0.52 11.80 -4.44
C GLY A 29 -1.73 11.06 -3.87
N PRO A 30 -2.93 11.26 -4.45
CA PRO A 30 -4.13 10.51 -4.10
C PRO A 30 -3.94 9.00 -4.26
N MET A 31 -4.57 8.23 -3.37
CA MET A 31 -4.44 6.78 -3.30
C MET A 31 -5.81 6.10 -3.29
N SER A 32 -5.79 4.78 -3.42
CA SER A 32 -6.97 3.94 -3.30
C SER A 32 -6.73 2.79 -2.32
N VAL A 33 -7.79 2.26 -1.73
CA VAL A 33 -7.78 1.07 -0.86
C VAL A 33 -8.96 0.15 -1.18
N PRO A 34 -8.81 -1.17 -1.08
CA PRO A 34 -9.95 -2.08 -1.06
C PRO A 34 -10.88 -1.85 0.14
N GLU A 35 -12.16 -2.21 0.03
CA GLU A 35 -13.13 -2.13 1.13
C GLU A 35 -12.72 -2.95 2.35
N VAL A 36 -12.19 -4.15 2.12
CA VAL A 36 -11.68 -5.03 3.18
C VAL A 36 -10.51 -4.37 3.92
N VAL A 37 -9.62 -3.66 3.22
CA VAL A 37 -8.48 -2.94 3.81
C VAL A 37 -8.96 -1.77 4.65
N LYS A 38 -9.90 -0.97 4.14
CA LYS A 38 -10.55 0.09 4.93
C LYS A 38 -11.17 -0.50 6.21
N THR A 39 -11.91 -1.59 6.08
CA THR A 39 -12.55 -2.26 7.22
C THR A 39 -11.52 -2.73 8.24
N GLU A 40 -10.40 -3.29 7.77
CA GLU A 40 -9.32 -3.72 8.63
C GLU A 40 -8.63 -2.57 9.37
N ILE A 41 -8.31 -1.47 8.67
CA ILE A 41 -7.72 -0.26 9.27
C ILE A 41 -8.63 0.27 10.38
N LEU A 42 -9.93 0.44 10.08
CA LEU A 42 -10.90 0.96 11.05
C LEU A 42 -11.11 0.00 12.22
N ARG A 43 -11.13 -1.32 11.97
CA ARG A 43 -11.24 -2.33 13.03
C ARG A 43 -10.03 -2.28 13.97
N LYS A 44 -8.82 -2.29 13.43
CA LYS A 44 -7.58 -2.21 14.22
C LYS A 44 -7.50 -0.91 15.01
N ALA A 45 -7.87 0.23 14.40
CA ALA A 45 -7.92 1.52 15.08
C ALA A 45 -8.88 1.53 16.30
N ARG A 46 -9.98 0.77 16.25
CA ARG A 46 -10.93 0.68 17.37
C ARG A 46 -10.50 -0.29 18.47
N GLN A 47 -9.65 -1.26 18.15
CA GLN A 47 -9.30 -2.36 19.03
C GLN A 47 -7.93 -2.17 19.72
N ASP A 48 -7.01 -1.43 19.09
CA ASP A 48 -5.68 -1.17 19.63
C ASP A 48 -5.45 0.34 19.76
N GLN A 49 -5.20 0.77 20.99
CA GLN A 49 -5.02 2.17 21.35
C GLN A 49 -3.86 2.84 20.61
N ARG A 50 -2.83 2.08 20.21
CA ARG A 50 -1.72 2.59 19.39
C ARG A 50 -2.22 3.15 18.06
N PHE A 51 -3.27 2.55 17.51
CA PHE A 51 -3.81 2.90 16.21
C PHE A 51 -5.03 3.82 16.24
N ALA A 52 -5.54 4.18 17.42
CA ALA A 52 -6.81 4.92 17.58
C ALA A 52 -6.94 6.19 16.73
N LYS A 53 -5.82 6.90 16.51
CA LYS A 53 -5.78 8.10 15.66
C LYS A 53 -6.17 7.85 14.21
N ALA A 54 -5.91 6.66 13.67
CA ALA A 54 -6.18 6.35 12.27
C ALA A 54 -7.66 6.49 11.92
N GLU A 55 -8.58 6.13 12.81
CA GLU A 55 -10.02 6.31 12.56
C GLU A 55 -10.39 7.80 12.47
N ALA A 56 -9.85 8.63 13.34
CA ALA A 56 -10.11 10.08 13.33
C ALA A 56 -9.54 10.75 12.08
N VAL A 57 -8.37 10.33 11.61
CA VAL A 57 -7.79 10.80 10.35
C VAL A 57 -8.62 10.30 9.17
N TRP A 58 -8.98 9.01 9.14
CA TRP A 58 -9.78 8.42 8.06
C TRP A 58 -11.07 9.17 7.81
N ARG A 59 -11.81 9.53 8.87
CA ARG A 59 -13.08 10.27 8.77
C ARG A 59 -12.93 11.65 8.11
N LYS A 60 -11.73 12.23 8.12
CA LYS A 60 -11.43 13.53 7.49
C LYS A 60 -10.94 13.39 6.05
N LEU A 61 -10.61 12.19 5.60
CA LEU A 61 -10.15 11.95 4.23
C LEU A 61 -11.32 12.10 3.26
N SER A 62 -11.14 12.92 2.23
CA SER A 62 -12.09 13.02 1.13
C SER A 62 -11.86 11.90 0.12
N ALA A 63 -12.91 11.53 -0.62
CA ALA A 63 -12.83 10.57 -1.73
C ALA A 63 -11.85 10.99 -2.85
N ARG A 64 -11.48 12.29 -2.89
CA ARG A 64 -10.46 12.81 -3.80
C ARG A 64 -9.04 12.39 -3.42
N LEU A 65 -8.76 12.24 -2.11
CA LEU A 65 -7.44 11.83 -1.61
C LEU A 65 -7.35 10.33 -1.37
N MET A 66 -8.44 9.72 -0.89
CA MET A 66 -8.52 8.30 -0.60
C MET A 66 -9.80 7.73 -1.19
N GLU A 67 -9.66 6.97 -2.26
CA GLU A 67 -10.77 6.24 -2.87
C GLU A 67 -10.88 4.83 -2.30
N VAL A 68 -12.10 4.35 -2.17
CA VAL A 68 -12.38 3.00 -1.72
C VAL A 68 -12.83 2.20 -2.95
N LEU A 69 -12.06 1.18 -3.30
CA LEU A 69 -12.35 0.25 -4.38
C LEU A 69 -13.34 -0.79 -3.86
N SER A 70 -14.44 -0.99 -4.59
CA SER A 70 -15.43 -2.02 -4.25
C SER A 70 -14.80 -3.41 -4.35
N ASP A 71 -15.06 -4.25 -3.34
CA ASP A 71 -14.68 -5.67 -3.36
C ASP A 71 -15.83 -6.56 -3.87
N ASP A 72 -16.85 -5.97 -4.50
CA ASP A 72 -17.93 -6.72 -5.15
C ASP A 72 -17.37 -7.64 -6.23
N GLU A 73 -17.95 -8.84 -6.34
CA GLU A 73 -17.50 -9.82 -7.31
C GLU A 73 -17.72 -9.31 -8.75
N THR A 74 -16.63 -9.29 -9.50
CA THR A 74 -16.60 -9.09 -10.95
C THR A 74 -15.84 -10.26 -11.58
N ASP A 75 -16.06 -10.53 -12.86
CA ASP A 75 -15.38 -11.63 -13.56
C ASP A 75 -13.86 -11.45 -13.49
N GLU A 76 -13.37 -10.22 -13.65
CA GLU A 76 -11.96 -9.87 -13.61
C GLU A 76 -11.36 -10.06 -12.21
N LEU A 77 -12.03 -9.55 -11.17
CA LEU A 77 -11.56 -9.66 -9.80
C LEU A 77 -11.60 -11.12 -9.32
N SER A 78 -12.65 -11.87 -9.66
CA SER A 78 -12.79 -13.29 -9.33
C SER A 78 -11.67 -14.11 -9.96
N GLN A 79 -11.35 -13.88 -11.24
CA GLN A 79 -10.23 -14.52 -11.92
C GLN A 79 -8.87 -14.15 -11.31
N ALA A 80 -8.66 -12.88 -10.93
CA ALA A 80 -7.43 -12.44 -10.30
C ALA A 80 -7.23 -13.12 -8.93
N VAL A 81 -8.27 -13.13 -8.09
CA VAL A 81 -8.24 -13.78 -6.77
C VAL A 81 -8.00 -15.29 -6.89
N GLN A 82 -8.71 -15.97 -7.79
CA GLN A 82 -8.53 -17.40 -8.01
C GLN A 82 -7.11 -17.72 -8.49
N ARG A 83 -6.55 -16.90 -9.37
CA ARG A 83 -5.18 -17.06 -9.86
C ARG A 83 -4.13 -16.84 -8.76
N ILE A 84 -4.33 -15.83 -7.91
CA ILE A 84 -3.41 -15.49 -6.82
C ILE A 84 -3.43 -16.57 -5.72
N THR A 85 -4.63 -17.05 -5.38
CA THR A 85 -4.84 -17.88 -4.17
C THR A 85 -5.01 -19.36 -4.47
N GLY A 86 -5.33 -19.72 -5.71
CA GLY A 86 -5.76 -21.06 -6.10
C GLY A 86 -7.18 -21.42 -5.65
N VAL A 87 -7.91 -20.49 -5.03
CA VAL A 87 -9.22 -20.73 -4.41
C VAL A 87 -10.29 -19.85 -5.07
N PRO A 88 -11.50 -20.36 -5.34
CA PRO A 88 -12.61 -19.57 -5.85
C PRO A 88 -12.93 -18.35 -4.96
N PHE A 89 -13.38 -17.25 -5.58
CA PHE A 89 -13.62 -15.97 -4.91
C PHE A 89 -14.59 -16.08 -3.73
N ASP A 90 -15.71 -16.78 -3.94
CA ASP A 90 -16.77 -17.03 -2.94
C ASP A 90 -16.26 -17.78 -1.69
N GLN A 91 -15.30 -18.68 -1.87
CA GLN A 91 -14.62 -19.40 -0.79
C GLN A 91 -13.54 -18.55 -0.14
N ARG A 92 -12.82 -17.76 -0.94
CA ARG A 92 -11.72 -16.92 -0.46
C ARG A 92 -12.19 -15.82 0.46
N ILE A 93 -13.29 -15.15 0.15
CA ILE A 93 -13.89 -14.07 0.97
C ILE A 93 -14.27 -14.58 2.37
N ARG A 94 -14.67 -15.85 2.48
CA ARG A 94 -15.03 -16.46 3.77
C ARG A 94 -13.82 -16.74 4.65
N THR A 95 -12.61 -16.71 4.09
CA THR A 95 -11.36 -16.95 4.82
C THR A 95 -10.71 -15.62 5.16
N GLY A 96 -10.82 -15.16 6.40
CA GLY A 96 -10.35 -13.82 6.79
C GLY A 96 -8.83 -13.63 6.78
N LYS A 97 -8.03 -14.70 6.79
CA LYS A 97 -6.57 -14.61 6.80
C LYS A 97 -6.05 -14.07 5.46
N ASP A 98 -5.19 -13.05 5.50
CA ASP A 98 -4.48 -12.44 4.37
C ASP A 98 -5.41 -11.90 3.24
N LEU A 99 -6.70 -11.67 3.55
CA LEU A 99 -7.70 -11.24 2.57
C LEU A 99 -7.42 -9.81 2.09
N GLY A 100 -7.00 -8.91 3.00
CA GLY A 100 -6.62 -7.54 2.68
C GLY A 100 -5.53 -7.47 1.62
N GLU A 101 -4.41 -8.13 1.87
CA GLU A 101 -3.28 -8.22 0.94
C GLU A 101 -3.68 -8.84 -0.40
N THR A 102 -4.50 -9.89 -0.36
CA THR A 102 -5.01 -10.54 -1.58
C THR A 102 -5.80 -9.53 -2.42
N MET A 103 -6.72 -8.77 -1.81
CA MET A 103 -7.54 -7.79 -2.54
C MET A 103 -6.71 -6.62 -3.07
N VAL A 104 -5.74 -6.12 -2.31
CA VAL A 104 -4.82 -5.07 -2.77
C VAL A 104 -4.12 -5.49 -4.07
N ILE A 105 -3.59 -6.71 -4.10
CA ILE A 105 -2.88 -7.22 -5.26
C ILE A 105 -3.85 -7.54 -6.39
N ALA A 106 -5.02 -8.14 -6.11
CA ALA A 106 -6.02 -8.47 -7.11
C ALA A 106 -6.52 -7.21 -7.84
N HIS A 107 -6.86 -6.15 -7.11
CA HIS A 107 -7.22 -4.85 -7.69
C HIS A 107 -6.09 -4.26 -8.55
N ALA A 108 -4.83 -4.35 -8.09
CA ALA A 108 -3.69 -3.90 -8.88
C ALA A 108 -3.51 -4.72 -10.17
N VAL A 109 -3.77 -6.03 -10.12
CA VAL A 109 -3.72 -6.93 -11.27
C VAL A 109 -4.82 -6.60 -12.27
N VAL A 110 -6.06 -6.44 -11.82
CA VAL A 110 -7.20 -6.10 -12.70
C VAL A 110 -6.92 -4.78 -13.45
N ALA A 111 -6.49 -3.76 -12.71
CA ALA A 111 -6.09 -2.48 -13.29
C ALA A 111 -4.94 -2.61 -14.30
N ALA A 112 -3.89 -3.38 -13.96
CA ALA A 112 -2.77 -3.58 -14.86
C ALA A 112 -3.15 -4.41 -16.10
N GLU A 113 -4.04 -5.39 -15.98
CA GLU A 113 -4.58 -6.13 -17.13
C GLU A 113 -5.40 -5.23 -18.07
N ALA A 114 -6.03 -4.18 -17.53
CA ALA A 114 -6.69 -3.14 -18.32
C ALA A 114 -5.72 -2.12 -18.96
N GLY A 115 -4.41 -2.27 -18.79
CA GLY A 115 -3.39 -1.39 -19.40
C GLY A 115 -2.79 -0.33 -18.47
N GLU A 116 -3.20 -0.26 -17.20
CA GLU A 116 -2.75 0.79 -16.28
C GLU A 116 -1.42 0.46 -15.57
N HIS A 117 -0.64 1.50 -15.27
CA HIS A 117 0.56 1.36 -14.44
C HIS A 117 0.23 1.68 -12.99
N VAL A 118 0.16 0.64 -12.17
CA VAL A 118 -0.27 0.68 -10.77
C VAL A 118 0.93 0.54 -9.85
N LYS A 119 0.94 1.32 -8.78
CA LYS A 119 1.89 1.14 -7.67
C LYS A 119 1.14 0.58 -6.46
N VAL A 120 1.73 -0.37 -5.76
CA VAL A 120 1.18 -0.98 -4.56
C VAL A 120 2.06 -0.62 -3.37
N LEU A 121 1.49 0.03 -2.36
CA LEU A 121 2.16 0.30 -1.09
C LEU A 121 1.91 -0.87 -0.13
N ILE A 122 2.92 -1.70 0.08
CA ILE A 122 2.86 -2.92 0.88
C ILE A 122 4.22 -3.20 1.52
N ASP A 123 4.22 -3.56 2.81
CA ASP A 123 5.43 -3.93 3.54
C ASP A 123 5.45 -5.43 3.91
N ASP A 124 4.33 -6.14 3.77
CA ASP A 124 4.28 -7.59 4.02
C ASP A 124 5.08 -8.40 3.01
N GLY A 125 5.88 -9.34 3.50
CA GLY A 125 6.78 -10.15 2.69
C GLY A 125 6.06 -11.19 1.81
N ALA A 126 4.95 -11.78 2.27
CA ALA A 126 4.16 -12.72 1.46
C ALA A 126 3.43 -11.99 0.33
N GLY A 127 2.75 -10.88 0.64
CA GLY A 127 2.13 -10.01 -0.34
C GLY A 127 3.13 -9.50 -1.38
N CYS A 128 4.34 -9.10 -0.97
CA CYS A 128 5.39 -8.70 -1.91
C CYS A 128 5.77 -9.81 -2.91
N ARG A 129 5.86 -11.07 -2.46
CA ARG A 129 6.17 -12.21 -3.34
C ARG A 129 5.07 -12.47 -4.35
N ILE A 130 3.81 -12.41 -3.90
CA ILE A 130 2.64 -12.57 -4.76
C ILE A 130 2.62 -11.46 -5.82
N ALA A 131 2.73 -10.21 -5.40
CA ALA A 131 2.72 -9.06 -6.30
C ALA A 131 3.90 -9.09 -7.29
N THR A 132 5.08 -9.55 -6.85
CA THR A 132 6.24 -9.73 -7.74
C THR A 132 5.98 -10.80 -8.80
N THR A 133 5.31 -11.89 -8.43
CA THR A 133 4.96 -12.98 -9.35
C THR A 133 3.99 -12.49 -10.42
N GLU A 134 2.96 -11.72 -10.02
CA GLU A 134 2.02 -11.11 -10.97
C GLU A 134 2.67 -10.03 -11.83
N ALA A 135 3.55 -9.20 -11.27
CA ALA A 135 4.32 -8.23 -12.05
C ALA A 135 5.20 -8.91 -13.12
N GLN A 136 5.82 -10.04 -12.81
CA GLN A 136 6.57 -10.83 -13.79
C GLN A 136 5.67 -11.44 -14.85
N ARG A 137 4.47 -11.92 -14.47
CA ARG A 137 3.47 -12.40 -15.44
C ARG A 137 3.05 -11.30 -16.41
N LEU A 138 2.71 -10.11 -15.92
CA LEU A 138 2.34 -8.96 -16.74
C LEU A 138 3.46 -8.56 -17.70
N ARG A 139 4.71 -8.51 -17.24
CA ARG A 139 5.88 -8.26 -18.11
C ARG A 139 6.03 -9.30 -19.22
N ARG A 140 5.69 -10.58 -18.96
CA ARG A 140 5.71 -11.61 -20.01
C ARG A 140 4.61 -11.39 -21.04
N LEU A 141 3.41 -10.98 -20.60
CA LEU A 141 2.30 -10.64 -21.50
C LEU A 141 2.63 -9.41 -22.37
N GLU A 142 3.20 -8.37 -21.78
CA GLU A 142 3.68 -7.18 -22.47
C GLU A 142 4.72 -7.55 -23.55
N LYS A 143 5.73 -8.36 -23.20
CA LYS A 143 6.73 -8.86 -24.15
C LYS A 143 6.13 -9.72 -25.28
N ALA A 144 4.99 -10.36 -25.03
CA ALA A 144 4.25 -11.10 -26.04
C ALA A 144 3.31 -10.22 -26.90
N GLY A 145 3.40 -8.89 -26.75
CA GLY A 145 2.62 -7.92 -27.52
C GLY A 145 1.20 -7.68 -27.01
N LYS A 146 0.85 -8.16 -25.80
CA LYS A 146 -0.43 -7.83 -25.17
C LYS A 146 -0.39 -6.41 -24.62
N ALA A 147 -1.48 -5.66 -24.85
CA ALA A 147 -1.66 -4.34 -24.26
C ALA A 147 -2.05 -4.48 -22.78
N VAL A 148 -1.03 -4.61 -21.92
CA VAL A 148 -1.16 -4.64 -20.46
C VAL A 148 -0.23 -3.59 -19.85
N GLY A 149 -0.58 -3.12 -18.67
CA GLY A 149 0.23 -2.22 -17.87
C GLY A 149 1.18 -2.98 -16.93
N SER A 150 1.48 -2.38 -15.78
CA SER A 150 2.50 -2.92 -14.87
C SER A 150 2.18 -2.68 -13.41
N ILE A 151 2.65 -3.58 -12.55
CA ILE A 151 2.63 -3.41 -11.10
C ILE A 151 4.03 -3.04 -10.60
N GLY A 152 4.13 -1.95 -9.84
CA GLY A 152 5.33 -1.55 -9.10
C GLY A 152 5.10 -1.60 -7.60
N LEU A 153 6.10 -1.99 -6.82
CA LEU A 153 6.02 -2.00 -5.36
C LEU A 153 6.61 -0.72 -4.77
N ILE A 154 5.96 -0.23 -3.71
CA ILE A 154 6.42 0.85 -2.85
C ILE A 154 6.38 0.31 -1.43
N HIS A 155 7.41 0.63 -0.65
CA HIS A 155 7.49 0.31 0.77
C HIS A 155 7.46 1.59 1.61
N THR A 156 7.20 1.49 2.90
CA THR A 156 7.29 2.63 3.83
C THR A 156 8.63 3.35 3.72
N VAL A 157 9.74 2.60 3.61
CA VAL A 157 11.08 3.18 3.40
C VAL A 157 11.17 3.96 2.09
N THR A 158 10.56 3.48 1.01
CA THR A 158 10.52 4.18 -0.29
C THR A 158 9.73 5.49 -0.20
N VAL A 159 8.66 5.54 0.59
CA VAL A 159 7.89 6.78 0.82
C VAL A 159 8.76 7.79 1.54
N LEU A 160 9.43 7.39 2.62
CA LEU A 160 10.30 8.29 3.39
C LEU A 160 11.49 8.77 2.57
N GLU A 161 12.09 7.91 1.75
CA GLU A 161 13.17 8.28 0.84
C GLU A 161 12.74 9.34 -0.18
N ARG A 162 11.54 9.22 -0.75
CA ARG A 162 11.01 10.20 -1.70
C ARG A 162 10.59 11.52 -1.03
N ALA A 163 10.14 11.47 0.21
CA ALA A 163 9.75 12.64 0.98
C ALA A 163 10.97 13.43 1.50
N ALA A 164 12.16 12.82 1.51
CA ALA A 164 13.38 13.38 2.07
C ALA A 164 13.81 14.70 1.40
N GLY A 165 14.05 15.73 2.21
CA GLY A 165 14.35 17.09 1.76
C GLY A 165 13.12 17.91 1.37
N GLY A 166 11.93 17.31 1.45
CA GLY A 166 10.66 17.99 1.19
C GLY A 166 10.08 18.69 2.42
N GLU A 167 8.91 19.29 2.25
CA GLU A 167 8.18 20.04 3.28
C GLU A 167 8.00 19.25 4.59
N TYR A 168 7.69 17.96 4.50
CA TYR A 168 7.37 17.11 5.65
C TYR A 168 8.57 16.37 6.26
N LEU A 169 9.70 16.29 5.54
CA LEU A 169 10.97 15.70 6.00
C LEU A 169 12.16 16.58 5.58
N PRO A 170 12.28 17.81 6.08
CA PRO A 170 13.29 18.76 5.62
C PRO A 170 14.72 18.36 6.01
N ASP A 171 14.89 17.60 7.08
CA ASP A 171 16.21 17.30 7.63
C ASP A 171 16.31 15.89 8.27
N LYS A 172 17.55 15.51 8.61
CA LYS A 172 17.86 14.22 9.26
C LYS A 172 17.23 14.07 10.63
N ALA A 173 17.04 15.16 11.38
CA ALA A 173 16.47 15.11 12.72
C ALA A 173 14.98 14.74 12.65
N THR A 174 14.27 15.36 11.73
CA THR A 174 12.87 15.08 11.41
C THR A 174 12.74 13.66 10.85
N MET A 175 13.61 13.22 9.94
CA MET A 175 13.65 11.83 9.46
C MET A 175 13.77 10.84 10.63
N ARG A 176 14.74 11.03 11.54
CA ARG A 176 14.91 10.15 12.72
C ARG A 176 13.66 10.11 13.59
N LYS A 177 13.08 11.27 13.89
CA LYS A 177 11.88 11.39 14.72
C LYS A 177 10.70 10.65 14.07
N ARG A 178 10.45 10.91 12.78
CA ARG A 178 9.31 10.32 12.06
C ARG A 178 9.48 8.81 11.87
N TYR A 179 10.69 8.36 11.54
CA TYR A 179 10.99 6.94 11.45
C TYR A 179 10.75 6.22 12.79
N GLY A 180 11.18 6.83 13.91
CA GLY A 180 10.94 6.29 15.25
C GLY A 180 9.45 6.12 15.55
N GLN A 181 8.63 7.12 15.24
CA GLN A 181 7.17 7.05 15.41
C GLN A 181 6.52 5.94 14.59
N LEU A 182 6.96 5.72 13.34
CA LEU A 182 6.45 4.62 12.52
C LEU A 182 6.89 3.26 13.09
N ARG A 183 8.12 3.16 13.58
CA ARG A 183 8.65 1.92 14.15
C ARG A 183 8.00 1.51 15.46
N GLU A 184 7.50 2.46 16.26
CA GLU A 184 6.68 2.16 17.45
C GLU A 184 5.35 1.48 17.10
N LEU A 185 4.89 1.66 15.87
CA LEU A 185 3.66 1.09 15.33
C LEU A 185 3.89 -0.18 14.49
N ASP A 186 5.12 -0.36 14.02
CA ASP A 186 5.51 -1.40 13.07
C ASP A 186 6.82 -2.09 13.44
N ASP A 187 6.71 -3.25 14.07
CA ASP A 187 7.85 -4.10 14.41
C ASP A 187 8.56 -4.68 13.18
N GLY A 188 7.90 -4.64 12.01
CA GLY A 188 8.45 -5.10 10.73
C GLY A 188 9.43 -4.10 10.08
N LEU A 189 9.48 -2.85 10.54
CA LEU A 189 10.41 -1.87 10.01
C LEU A 189 11.85 -2.17 10.44
N PRO A 190 12.82 -2.14 9.49
CA PRO A 190 14.22 -2.41 9.80
C PRO A 190 14.79 -1.35 10.77
N PRO A 191 15.95 -1.61 11.38
CA PRO A 191 16.66 -0.56 12.08
C PRO A 191 17.03 0.61 11.16
N LEU A 192 16.81 1.86 11.60
CA LEU A 192 17.03 3.05 10.77
C LEU A 192 18.47 3.12 10.23
N ASP A 193 19.44 2.67 11.02
CA ASP A 193 20.86 2.60 10.70
C ASP A 193 21.21 1.55 9.63
N THR A 194 20.36 0.53 9.43
CA THR A 194 20.51 -0.43 8.33
C THR A 194 19.89 0.07 7.02
N THR A 195 19.14 1.19 7.06
CA THR A 195 18.59 1.84 5.86
C THR A 195 19.54 2.91 5.30
N ASN A 196 19.28 3.35 4.07
CA ASN A 196 20.00 4.48 3.45
C ASN A 196 19.40 5.86 3.78
N LEU A 197 18.34 5.93 4.59
CA LEU A 197 17.56 7.15 4.82
C LEU A 197 18.39 8.30 5.41
N LEU A 198 19.41 8.02 6.22
CA LEU A 198 20.27 9.06 6.81
C LEU A 198 21.48 9.45 5.95
N LYS A 199 21.68 8.72 4.85
CA LYS A 199 22.80 8.88 3.90
C LYS A 199 22.35 9.49 2.56
N LEU A 200 21.08 9.90 2.46
CA LEU A 200 20.55 10.45 1.21
C LEU A 200 21.29 11.73 0.79
N PRO A 201 21.45 11.96 -0.53
CA PRO A 201 22.19 13.12 -1.03
C PRO A 201 21.58 14.47 -0.65
N CYS A 202 20.25 14.55 -0.45
CA CYS A 202 19.54 15.79 -0.12
C CYS A 202 19.86 16.37 1.26
N TRP A 203 20.62 15.65 2.09
CA TRP A 203 21.01 16.12 3.42
C TRP A 203 22.32 16.90 3.48
N ARG A 204 22.92 17.18 2.32
CA ARG A 204 24.18 17.90 2.19
C ARG A 204 23.95 19.41 2.16
#